data_AF-A0AA38FQY1-F1
#
_entry.id   AF-A0AA38FQY1-F1
#
_cell.length_a   1.000
_cell.length_b   1.000
_cell.length_c   1.000
_cell.angle_alpha   90.00
_cell.angle_beta   90.00
_cell.angle_gamma   90.00
#
_symmetry.space_group_name_H-M   'P 1'
#
loop_
_entity.id
_entity.type
_entity.pdbx_description
1 polymer ?
#
loop_
_entity_poly.entity_id
_entity_poly.type
_entity_poly.pdbx_seq_one_letter_code
_entity_poly.pdbx_strand_id
1 'polypeptide(L)'
;DHHPISFESCKLRYNERLYSTYDKEMLAIMHALEKFRQYLVGGNFVVRTDHNSLKHFLEKKKLNERQQKWVIRIQAYDFDIEYVKEMNNVVANALSRKYHLAALCSLSKISADWKSQLLVEYSKNTWTCDIM
;
A
#
# COMPACT_ATOMS: atom_id res chain seq x y z
N ASP A 1 19.12 -12.74 1.32
CA ASP A 1 18.23 -13.03 0.18
C ASP A 1 16.83 -12.52 0.48
N HIS A 2 16.43 -11.40 -0.14
CA HIS A 2 15.16 -10.70 0.11
C HIS A 2 14.51 -10.41 -1.23
N HIS A 3 13.95 -11.45 -1.85
CA HIS A 3 13.30 -11.35 -3.15
C HIS A 3 11.80 -11.09 -2.97
N PRO A 4 11.23 -10.08 -3.67
CA PRO A 4 9.79 -9.85 -3.63
C PRO A 4 9.05 -11.05 -4.21
N ILE A 5 8.04 -11.54 -3.49
CA ILE A 5 7.23 -12.69 -3.92
C ILE A 5 6.28 -12.28 -5.05
N SER A 6 5.62 -11.13 -4.91
CA SER A 6 4.68 -10.59 -5.89
C SER A 6 4.43 -9.11 -5.65
N PHE A 7 4.06 -8.37 -6.70
CA PHE A 7 3.61 -6.98 -6.62
C PHE A 7 2.17 -6.89 -7.11
N GLU A 8 1.32 -6.15 -6.40
CA GLU A 8 -0.04 -5.88 -6.81
C GLU A 8 -0.33 -4.37 -6.78
N SER A 9 -1.12 -3.88 -7.73
CA SER A 9 -1.70 -2.53 -7.64
C SER A 9 -3.14 -2.54 -8.13
N CYS A 10 -4.00 -1.78 -7.45
CA CYS A 10 -5.42 -1.75 -7.72
C CYS A 10 -5.92 -0.33 -7.97
N LYS A 11 -6.89 -0.20 -8.89
CA LYS A 11 -7.54 1.08 -9.18
C LYS A 11 -8.75 1.26 -8.28
N LEU A 12 -8.81 2.41 -7.61
CA LEU A 12 -10.01 2.83 -6.87
C LEU A 12 -11.20 3.03 -7.82
N ARG A 13 -12.36 2.50 -7.41
CA ARG A 13 -13.66 2.71 -8.06
C ARG A 13 -14.07 4.18 -7.97
N TYR A 14 -15.00 4.60 -8.82
CA TYR A 14 -15.43 6.00 -8.88
C TYR A 14 -15.82 6.57 -7.50
N ASN A 15 -16.62 5.82 -6.74
CA ASN A 15 -17.07 6.25 -5.40
C ASN A 15 -15.92 6.26 -4.37
N GLU A 16 -14.95 5.36 -4.50
CA GLU A 16 -13.80 5.25 -3.59
C GLU A 16 -12.79 6.38 -3.80
N ARG A 17 -12.75 6.98 -5.00
CA ARG A 17 -11.93 8.16 -5.28
C ARG A 17 -12.34 9.38 -4.47
N LEU A 18 -13.60 9.44 -4.04
CA LEU A 18 -14.13 10.51 -3.19
C LEU A 18 -13.81 10.31 -1.71
N TYR A 19 -13.23 9.17 -1.33
CA TYR A 19 -12.90 8.91 0.06
C TYR A 19 -11.72 9.75 0.52
N SER A 20 -11.62 9.93 1.84
CA SER A 20 -10.47 10.56 2.47
C SER A 20 -9.19 9.78 2.14
N THR A 21 -8.03 10.45 2.15
CA THR A 21 -6.74 9.78 1.95
C THR A 21 -6.57 8.61 2.93
N TYR A 22 -6.97 8.81 4.19
CA TYR A 22 -6.97 7.76 5.20
C TYR A 22 -7.75 6.50 4.79
N ASP A 23 -8.98 6.67 4.32
CA ASP A 23 -9.84 5.56 3.91
C ASP A 23 -9.33 4.89 2.62
N LYS A 24 -8.65 5.63 1.74
CA LYS A 24 -8.04 5.09 0.53
C LYS A 24 -6.83 4.21 0.86
N GLU A 25 -5.97 4.64 1.76
CA GLU A 25 -4.84 3.84 2.23
C GLU A 25 -5.34 2.56 2.92
N MET A 26 -6.40 2.68 3.74
CA MET A 26 -7.02 1.51 4.36
C MET A 26 -7.60 0.53 3.34
N LEU A 27 -8.21 1.05 2.26
CA LEU A 27 -8.68 0.21 1.15
C LEU A 27 -7.53 -0.52 0.44
N ALA A 28 -6.39 0.14 0.27
CA ALA A 28 -5.21 -0.47 -0.33
C ALA A 28 -4.73 -1.66 0.52
N ILE A 29 -4.63 -1.49 1.85
CA ILE A 29 -4.26 -2.56 2.78
C ILE A 29 -5.25 -3.72 2.70
N MET A 30 -6.56 -3.46 2.80
CA MET A 30 -7.54 -4.55 2.71
C MET A 30 -7.46 -5.31 1.39
N HIS A 31 -7.24 -4.61 0.29
CA HIS A 31 -7.08 -5.23 -1.01
C HIS A 31 -5.83 -6.13 -1.07
N ALA A 32 -4.70 -5.66 -0.54
CA ALA A 32 -3.48 -6.45 -0.43
C ALA A 32 -3.68 -7.70 0.44
N LEU A 33 -4.33 -7.56 1.60
CA LEU A 33 -4.64 -8.68 2.49
C LEU A 33 -5.51 -9.75 1.80
N GLU A 34 -6.54 -9.32 1.05
CA GLU A 34 -7.41 -10.24 0.32
C GLU A 34 -6.67 -10.93 -0.84
N LYS A 35 -5.84 -10.17 -1.58
CA LYS A 35 -5.04 -10.69 -2.69
C LYS A 35 -4.01 -11.72 -2.22
N PHE A 36 -3.32 -11.44 -1.12
CA PHE A 36 -2.25 -12.26 -0.58
C PHE A 36 -2.72 -13.20 0.53
N ARG A 37 -4.04 -13.39 0.69
CA ARG A 37 -4.63 -14.24 1.74
C ARG A 37 -3.97 -15.63 1.82
N GLN A 38 -3.68 -16.26 0.69
CA GLN A 38 -3.04 -17.57 0.65
C GLN A 38 -1.62 -17.62 1.25
N TYR A 39 -0.92 -16.48 1.31
CA TYR A 39 0.41 -16.35 1.90
C TYR A 39 0.37 -15.84 3.34
N LEU A 40 -0.67 -15.07 3.70
CA LEU A 40 -0.76 -14.36 4.97
C LEU A 40 -1.55 -15.11 6.04
N VAL A 41 -2.44 -16.03 5.65
CA VAL A 41 -3.24 -16.79 6.61
C VAL A 41 -2.36 -17.74 7.43
N GLY A 42 -2.46 -17.66 8.75
CA GLY A 42 -1.76 -18.55 9.69
C GLY A 42 -0.33 -18.14 10.03
N GLY A 43 0.14 -16.99 9.57
CA GLY A 43 1.44 -16.42 9.92
C GLY A 43 1.30 -14.99 10.45
N ASN A 44 2.28 -14.57 11.27
CA ASN A 44 2.40 -13.18 11.71
C ASN A 44 3.21 -12.39 10.69
N PHE A 45 2.75 -11.17 10.39
CA PHE A 45 3.36 -10.37 9.33
C PHE A 45 3.23 -8.87 9.63
N VAL A 46 4.13 -8.04 9.11
CA VAL A 46 4.14 -6.59 9.33
C VAL A 46 3.67 -5.81 8.09
N VAL A 47 2.57 -5.06 8.17
CA VAL A 47 2.12 -4.14 7.11
C VAL A 47 2.85 -2.81 7.21
N ARG A 48 3.61 -2.45 6.18
CA ARG A 48 4.32 -1.19 6.08
C ARG A 48 3.54 -0.18 5.25
N THR A 49 3.25 0.97 5.86
CA THR A 49 2.50 2.06 5.24
C THR A 49 3.24 3.38 5.40
N ASP A 50 3.13 4.26 4.41
CA ASP A 50 3.59 5.65 4.49
C ASP A 50 2.61 6.57 5.22
N HIS A 51 1.57 6.02 5.85
CA HIS A 51 0.54 6.78 6.54
C HIS A 51 0.50 6.48 8.05
N ASN A 52 1.22 7.29 8.83
CA ASN A 52 1.39 7.08 10.28
C ASN A 52 0.08 6.97 11.06
N SER A 53 -0.99 7.66 10.63
CA SER A 53 -2.28 7.60 11.35
C SER A 53 -3.00 6.24 11.24
N LEU A 54 -2.57 5.35 10.34
CA LEU A 54 -3.11 3.98 10.25
C LEU A 54 -2.57 3.06 11.34
N LYS A 55 -1.43 3.40 11.97
CA LYS A 55 -0.84 2.63 13.06
C LYS A 55 -1.84 2.32 14.17
N HIS A 56 -2.69 3.29 14.49
CA HIS A 56 -3.69 3.20 15.55
C HIS A 56 -5.10 2.91 15.03
N PHE A 57 -5.25 2.38 13.81
CA PHE A 57 -6.58 2.15 13.24
C PHE A 57 -7.41 1.17 14.08
N LEU A 58 -6.79 0.07 14.53
CA LEU A 58 -7.44 -0.95 15.37
C LEU A 58 -7.78 -0.43 16.78
N GLU A 59 -7.07 0.58 17.27
CA GLU A 59 -7.25 1.15 18.61
C GLU A 59 -8.33 2.24 18.66
N LYS A 60 -8.82 2.71 17.51
CA LYS A 60 -9.81 3.78 17.43
C LYS A 60 -11.16 3.34 18.02
N LYS A 61 -11.57 4.00 19.10
CA LYS A 61 -12.87 3.79 19.77
C LYS A 61 -14.09 4.22 18.94
N LYS A 62 -13.92 5.18 18.01
CA LYS A 62 -15.01 5.70 17.17
C LYS A 62 -14.70 5.41 15.71
N LEU A 63 -15.37 4.38 15.18
CA LEU A 63 -15.29 3.99 13.77
C LEU A 63 -16.64 4.18 13.11
N ASN A 64 -16.64 4.67 11.87
CA ASN A 64 -17.86 4.68 11.05
C ASN A 64 -18.30 3.24 10.73
N GLU A 65 -19.59 3.02 10.43
CA GLU A 65 -20.13 1.68 10.14
C GLU A 65 -19.34 0.94 9.04
N ARG A 66 -18.87 1.67 8.02
CA ARG A 66 -17.99 1.13 6.97
C ARG A 66 -16.65 0.65 7.54
N GLN A 67 -16.01 1.46 8.38
CA GLN A 67 -14.73 1.13 8.99
C GLN A 67 -14.87 -0.03 9.98
N GLN A 68 -15.99 -0.16 10.67
CA GLN A 68 -16.28 -1.33 11.51
C GLN A 68 -16.33 -2.62 10.68
N LYS A 69 -17.00 -2.59 9.50
CA LYS A 69 -16.99 -3.73 8.57
C LYS A 69 -15.58 -4.09 8.09
N TRP A 70 -14.71 -3.09 7.95
CA TRP A 70 -13.30 -3.31 7.60
C TRP A 70 -12.52 -3.94 8.73
N VAL A 71 -12.67 -3.46 9.97
CA VAL A 71 -12.04 -4.06 11.15
C VAL A 71 -12.42 -5.53 11.30
N ILE A 72 -13.70 -5.88 11.15
CA ILE A 72 -14.14 -7.28 11.23
C ILE A 72 -13.44 -8.16 10.18
N ARG A 73 -13.20 -7.64 8.98
CA ARG A 73 -12.53 -8.40 7.90
C ARG A 73 -11.04 -8.60 8.17
N ILE A 74 -10.36 -7.57 8.64
CA ILE A 74 -8.92 -7.62 8.88
C ILE A 74 -8.56 -8.33 10.19
N GLN A 75 -9.49 -8.41 11.15
CA GLN A 75 -9.29 -9.11 12.43
C GLN A 75 -9.03 -10.62 12.26
N ALA A 76 -9.30 -11.18 11.08
CA ALA A 76 -8.95 -12.56 10.74
C ALA A 76 -7.45 -12.78 10.46
N TYR A 77 -6.65 -11.71 10.42
CA TYR A 77 -5.21 -11.75 10.13
C TYR A 77 -4.42 -11.24 11.33
N ASP A 78 -3.29 -11.89 11.62
CA ASP A 78 -2.36 -11.48 12.66
C ASP A 78 -1.26 -10.60 12.05
N PHE A 79 -1.38 -9.29 12.23
CA PHE A 79 -0.42 -8.33 11.67
C PHE A 79 -0.17 -7.11 12.52
N ASP A 80 1.03 -6.55 12.37
CA ASP A 80 1.44 -5.27 12.95
C ASP A 80 1.54 -4.20 11.87
N ILE A 81 1.18 -2.96 12.19
CA ILE A 81 1.30 -1.84 11.25
C ILE A 81 2.54 -1.01 11.60
N GLU A 82 3.49 -0.93 10.67
CA GLU A 82 4.68 -0.10 10.76
C GLU A 82 4.61 1.10 9.81
N TYR A 83 5.00 2.27 10.33
CA TYR A 83 5.16 3.46 9.51
C TYR A 83 6.52 3.46 8.83
N VAL A 84 6.52 3.61 7.50
CA VAL A 84 7.72 3.80 6.69
C VAL A 84 7.69 5.17 6.05
N LYS A 85 8.78 5.92 6.17
CA LYS A 85 8.90 7.21 5.48
C LYS A 85 8.82 7.01 3.97
N GLU A 86 8.08 7.88 3.27
CA GLU A 86 7.86 7.79 1.81
C GLU A 86 9.13 7.54 0.99
N MET A 87 10.27 8.11 1.39
CA MET A 87 11.56 7.95 0.70
C MET A 87 12.04 6.50 0.66
N ASN A 88 11.63 5.67 1.63
CA ASN A 88 11.99 4.25 1.69
C ASN A 88 10.91 3.36 1.06
N ASN A 89 9.75 3.94 0.70
CA ASN A 89 8.63 3.22 0.09
C ASN A 89 8.55 3.46 -1.43
N VAL A 90 9.69 3.51 -2.10
CA VAL A 90 9.80 3.93 -3.51
C VAL A 90 9.00 3.03 -4.45
N VAL A 91 9.05 1.71 -4.23
CA VAL A 91 8.42 0.72 -5.12
C VAL A 91 6.90 0.84 -5.08
N ALA A 92 6.30 0.84 -3.90
CA ALA A 92 4.85 0.92 -3.78
C ALA A 92 4.32 2.29 -4.17
N ASN A 93 5.07 3.36 -3.85
CA ASN A 93 4.74 4.70 -4.28
C ASN A 93 4.77 4.84 -5.82
N ALA A 94 5.72 4.20 -6.49
CA ALA A 94 5.75 4.16 -7.95
C ALA A 94 4.57 3.37 -8.53
N LEU A 95 4.19 2.25 -7.91
CA LEU A 95 3.06 1.42 -8.34
C LEU A 95 1.72 2.16 -8.17
N SER A 96 1.51 2.87 -7.07
CA SER A 96 0.29 3.63 -6.81
C SER A 96 0.15 4.85 -7.73
N ARG A 97 1.26 5.54 -8.04
CA ARG A 97 1.27 6.75 -8.88
C ARG A 97 1.26 6.48 -10.39
N LYS A 98 1.45 5.23 -10.84
CA LYS A 98 1.55 4.86 -12.26
C LYS A 98 0.40 5.38 -13.13
N TYR A 99 -0.82 5.39 -12.62
CA TYR A 99 -1.99 5.86 -13.38
C TYR A 99 -2.09 7.39 -13.46
N HIS A 100 -1.63 8.10 -12.42
CA HIS A 100 -1.53 9.56 -12.45
C HIS A 100 -0.50 10.02 -13.49
N LEU A 101 0.66 9.33 -13.53
CA LEU A 101 1.69 9.59 -14.53
C LEU A 101 1.23 9.26 -15.95
N ALA A 102 0.47 8.19 -16.15
CA ALA A 102 -0.08 7.85 -17.47
C ALA A 102 -1.04 8.92 -18.01
N ALA A 103 -1.92 9.47 -17.15
CA ALA A 103 -2.83 10.56 -17.52
C ALA A 103 -2.10 11.89 -17.81
N LEU A 104 -1.03 12.19 -17.06
CA LEU A 104 -0.21 13.37 -17.32
C LEU A 104 0.63 13.23 -18.60
N CYS A 105 1.16 12.03 -18.87
CA CYS A 105 1.94 11.75 -20.08
C CYS A 105 1.13 11.89 -21.38
N SER A 106 -0.19 11.68 -21.35
CA SER A 106 -1.06 11.97 -22.49
C SER A 106 -1.28 13.48 -22.74
N LEU A 107 -1.10 14.31 -21.73
CA LEU A 107 -1.25 15.77 -21.81
C LEU A 107 0.08 16.47 -22.11
N SER A 108 1.20 15.89 -21.71
CA SER A 108 2.55 16.42 -21.95
C SER A 108 3.59 15.31 -21.86
N LYS A 109 4.65 15.34 -22.68
CA LYS A 109 5.77 14.40 -22.54
C LYS A 109 6.59 14.77 -21.31
N ILE A 110 6.30 14.14 -20.17
CA ILE A 110 7.20 14.19 -19.01
C ILE A 110 8.36 13.24 -19.32
N SER A 111 9.57 13.79 -19.55
CA SER A 111 10.82 13.00 -19.60
C SER A 111 11.15 12.53 -18.19
N ALA A 112 10.54 11.42 -17.81
CA ALA A 112 10.49 11.02 -16.43
C ALA A 112 11.69 10.11 -16.10
N ASP A 113 12.70 10.70 -15.44
CA ASP A 113 13.96 10.08 -15.00
C ASP A 113 13.78 9.01 -13.87
N TRP A 114 12.55 8.84 -13.39
CA TRP A 114 12.25 7.87 -12.32
C TRP A 114 12.33 6.41 -12.76
N LYS A 115 12.21 6.11 -14.07
CA LYS A 115 12.44 4.74 -14.57
C LYS A 115 13.88 4.30 -14.35
N SER A 116 14.83 5.22 -14.54
CA SER A 116 16.25 5.06 -14.27
C SER A 116 16.48 4.84 -12.77
N GLN A 117 15.84 5.67 -11.93
CA GLN A 117 15.97 5.59 -10.47
C GLN A 117 15.38 4.30 -9.90
N LEU A 118 14.23 3.82 -10.38
CA LEU A 118 13.65 2.55 -9.92
C LEU A 118 14.60 1.39 -10.16
N LEU A 119 15.18 1.27 -11.36
CA LEU A 119 16.10 0.17 -11.68
C LEU A 119 17.37 0.22 -10.81
N VAL A 120 17.85 1.43 -10.48
CA VAL A 120 18.99 1.65 -9.59
C VAL A 120 18.65 1.29 -8.14
N GLU A 121 17.48 1.70 -7.65
CA GLU A 121 16.95 1.40 -6.32
C GLU A 121 16.75 -0.13 -6.14
N TYR A 122 16.21 -0.80 -7.16
CA TYR A 122 16.05 -2.25 -7.23
C TYR A 122 17.38 -3.01 -7.07
N SER A 123 18.49 -2.43 -7.55
CA SER A 123 19.83 -3.04 -7.44
C SER A 123 20.53 -2.78 -6.09
N LYS A 124 20.07 -1.77 -5.33
CA LYS A 124 20.76 -1.27 -4.12
C LYS A 124 20.05 -1.63 -2.82
N ASN A 125 18.75 -1.93 -2.86
CA ASN A 125 17.95 -2.05 -1.65
C ASN A 125 17.88 -3.49 -1.13
N THR A 126 18.56 -3.71 0.01
CA THR A 126 18.56 -4.97 0.78
C THR A 126 17.52 -5.01 1.91
N TRP A 127 16.66 -3.99 2.06
CA TRP A 127 15.82 -3.81 3.26
C TRP A 127 14.30 -3.62 3.03
N THR A 128 13.76 -3.76 1.81
CA THR A 128 12.31 -3.64 1.60
C THR A 128 11.60 -4.98 1.75
N CYS A 129 11.62 -5.54 2.97
CA CYS A 129 10.79 -6.68 3.38
C CYS A 129 10.03 -6.27 4.63
N ASP A 130 8.84 -5.70 4.45
CA ASP A 130 7.62 -6.13 5.14
C ASP A 130 6.44 -5.49 4.40
N ILE A 131 5.41 -6.32 4.30
CA ILE A 131 4.14 -6.23 3.58
C ILE A 131 3.76 -4.85 3.07
N MET A 132 3.70 -4.78 1.75
CA MET A 132 2.79 -3.90 1.04
C MET A 132 2.08 -4.69 -0.05
#